data_AF-A0A3D3KKN4-F1
#
_entry.id   AF-A0A3D3KKN4-F1
#
_cell.length_a   1.000
_cell.length_b   1.000
_cell.length_c   1.000
_cell.angle_alpha   90.00
_cell.angle_beta   90.00
_cell.angle_gamma   90.00
#
_symmetry.space_group_name_H-M   'P 1'
#
loop_
_entity.id
_entity.type
_entity.pdbx_description
1 polymer ?
#
loop_
_entity_poly.entity_id
_entity_poly.type
_entity_poly.pdbx_seq_one_letter_code
_entity_poly.pdbx_strand_id
1 'polypeptide(L)'
;MPETKISCPVCRAKEEILEDYTRALNDAKAGQDKIEKAQVIIREADELLESSGHDGSVKCQAFRQAASLKKQVAEMVTKLHGPKK
;
A
#
# COMPACT_ATOMS: atom_id res chain seq x y z
N MET A 1 15.29 1.55 -26.99
CA MET A 1 15.29 1.81 -25.53
C MET A 1 14.27 0.87 -24.92
N PRO A 2 14.65 -0.17 -24.15
CA PRO A 2 13.65 -1.08 -23.61
C PRO A 2 12.89 -0.40 -22.49
N GLU A 3 11.58 -0.28 -22.66
CA GLU A 3 10.64 0.24 -21.67
C GLU A 3 10.81 -0.53 -20.36
N THR A 4 11.22 0.17 -19.33
CA THR A 4 11.35 -0.33 -17.97
C THR A 4 9.97 -0.56 -17.34
N LYS A 5 9.14 -1.42 -17.92
CA LYS A 5 7.93 -1.96 -17.26
C LYS A 5 8.36 -2.73 -16.00
N ILE A 6 7.60 -2.62 -14.92
CA ILE A 6 7.73 -3.53 -13.78
C ILE A 6 7.46 -4.93 -14.34
N SER A 7 8.50 -5.77 -14.36
CA SER A 7 8.41 -7.14 -14.85
C SER A 7 7.62 -8.03 -13.88
N CYS A 8 7.46 -7.60 -12.64
CA CYS A 8 6.71 -8.33 -11.63
C CYS A 8 5.21 -8.18 -11.88
N PRO A 9 4.50 -9.27 -12.25
CA PRO A 9 3.07 -9.22 -12.51
C PRO A 9 2.26 -8.87 -11.26
N VAL A 10 2.74 -9.26 -10.07
CA VAL A 10 2.11 -8.95 -8.77
C VAL A 10 2.14 -7.45 -8.51
N CYS A 11 3.31 -6.83 -8.63
CA CYS A 11 3.47 -5.39 -8.43
C CYS A 11 2.65 -4.60 -9.46
N ARG A 12 2.65 -5.01 -10.73
CA ARG A 12 1.88 -4.34 -11.78
C ARG A 12 0.36 -4.37 -11.52
N ALA A 13 -0.17 -5.49 -11.00
CA ALA A 13 -1.59 -5.62 -10.72
C ALA A 13 -2.05 -4.80 -9.51
N LYS A 14 -1.15 -4.56 -8.53
CA LYS A 14 -1.49 -3.95 -7.25
C LYS A 14 -0.98 -2.51 -7.09
N GLU A 15 -0.12 -2.01 -7.98
CA GLU A 15 0.43 -0.65 -7.93
C GLU A 15 -0.65 0.42 -7.97
N GLU A 16 -1.46 0.43 -9.03
CA GLU A 16 -2.54 1.41 -9.19
C GLU A 16 -3.54 1.36 -8.04
N ILE A 17 -3.91 0.14 -7.61
CA ILE A 17 -4.83 -0.09 -6.49
C ILE A 17 -4.30 0.53 -5.19
N LEU A 18 -3.04 0.27 -4.86
CA LEU A 18 -2.44 0.76 -3.62
C LEU A 18 -2.24 2.29 -3.66
N GLU A 19 -1.96 2.85 -4.84
CA GLU A 19 -1.90 4.29 -5.04
C GLU A 19 -3.26 4.97 -4.87
N ASP A 20 -4.32 4.40 -5.44
CA ASP A 20 -5.68 4.91 -5.30
C ASP A 20 -6.15 4.92 -3.85
N TYR A 21 -5.92 3.82 -3.11
CA TYR A 21 -6.24 3.79 -1.69
C TYR A 21 -5.43 4.79 -0.88
N THR A 22 -4.14 4.97 -1.21
CA THR A 22 -3.30 5.98 -0.55
C THR A 22 -3.85 7.38 -0.80
N ARG A 23 -4.30 7.67 -2.02
CA ARG A 23 -4.91 8.96 -2.38
C ARG A 23 -6.21 9.17 -1.61
N ALA A 24 -7.10 8.17 -1.61
CA ALA A 24 -8.36 8.22 -0.87
C ALA A 24 -8.14 8.45 0.64
N LEU A 25 -7.10 7.85 1.23
CA LEU A 25 -6.72 8.11 2.63
C LEU A 25 -6.30 9.56 2.85
N ASN A 26 -5.52 10.15 1.94
CA ASN A 26 -5.08 11.54 2.05
C ASN A 26 -6.23 12.54 1.87
N ASP A 27 -7.19 12.22 1.01
CA ASP A 27 -8.36 13.05 0.74
C ASP A 27 -9.43 12.96 1.84
N ALA A 28 -9.43 11.86 2.62
CA ALA A 28 -10.35 11.66 3.74
C ALA A 28 -10.17 12.74 4.81
N LYS A 29 -11.25 13.40 5.20
CA LYS A 29 -11.24 14.47 6.22
C LYS A 29 -11.62 13.98 7.61
N ALA A 30 -12.56 13.04 7.70
CA ALA A 30 -13.04 12.51 8.96
C ALA A 30 -12.09 11.44 9.51
N GLY A 31 -11.86 11.45 10.83
CA GLY A 31 -10.98 10.46 11.47
C GLY A 31 -11.43 9.02 11.24
N GLN A 32 -12.74 8.76 11.27
CA GLN A 32 -13.30 7.42 11.03
C GLN A 32 -13.13 6.95 9.58
N ASP A 33 -13.30 7.85 8.61
CA ASP A 33 -13.06 7.56 7.19
C ASP A 33 -11.56 7.27 6.94
N LYS A 34 -10.66 8.04 7.55
CA LYS A 34 -9.22 7.76 7.54
C LYS A 34 -8.88 6.38 8.10
N ILE A 35 -9.53 5.94 9.17
CA ILE A 35 -9.33 4.60 9.73
C ILE A 35 -9.76 3.53 8.74
N GLU A 36 -10.95 3.67 8.13
CA GLU A 36 -11.45 2.71 7.14
C GLU A 36 -10.49 2.60 5.95
N LYS A 37 -10.09 3.74 5.35
CA LYS A 37 -9.15 3.74 4.22
C LYS A 37 -7.77 3.18 4.61
N ALA A 38 -7.29 3.50 5.80
CA ALA A 38 -6.04 2.96 6.31
C ALA A 38 -6.10 1.44 6.50
N GLN A 39 -7.21 0.89 7.02
CA GLN A 39 -7.39 -0.56 7.14
C GLN A 39 -7.37 -1.26 5.78
N VAL A 40 -7.95 -0.65 4.74
CA VAL A 40 -7.87 -1.18 3.38
C VAL A 40 -6.42 -1.20 2.88
N ILE A 41 -5.67 -0.11 3.04
CA ILE A 41 -4.25 -0.05 2.66
C ILE A 41 -3.43 -1.14 3.37
N ILE A 42 -3.66 -1.35 4.67
CA ILE A 42 -2.96 -2.38 5.45
C ILE A 42 -3.22 -3.76 4.83
N ARG A 43 -4.48 -4.10 4.58
CA ARG A 43 -4.86 -5.39 4.00
C ARG A 43 -4.25 -5.60 2.62
N GLU A 44 -4.36 -4.62 1.73
CA GLU A 44 -3.82 -4.74 0.36
C GLU A 44 -2.29 -4.82 0.36
N ALA A 45 -1.63 -4.08 1.26
CA ALA A 45 -0.18 -4.14 1.42
C ALA A 45 0.26 -5.48 2.00
N ASP A 46 -0.48 -6.06 2.95
CA ASP A 46 -0.19 -7.39 3.50
C ASP A 46 -0.34 -8.48 2.44
N GLU A 47 -1.47 -8.52 1.73
CA GLU A 47 -1.67 -9.45 0.61
C GLU A 47 -0.54 -9.34 -0.42
N LEU A 48 -0.13 -8.12 -0.75
CA LEU A 48 0.98 -7.91 -1.67
C LEU A 48 2.28 -8.45 -1.10
N LEU A 49 2.65 -8.10 0.14
CA LEU A 49 3.92 -8.48 0.74
C LEU A 49 4.06 -10.00 0.96
N GLU A 50 2.94 -10.68 1.21
CA GLU A 50 2.84 -12.13 1.42
C GLU A 50 2.68 -12.93 0.11
N SER A 51 2.28 -12.29 -1.00
CA SER A 51 2.10 -12.98 -2.29
C SER A 51 3.39 -13.67 -2.74
N SER A 52 3.28 -14.95 -3.12
CA SER A 52 4.28 -15.61 -3.92
C SER A 52 4.23 -15.07 -5.36
N GLY A 53 5.37 -14.97 -6.05
CA GLY A 53 5.44 -14.43 -7.42
C GLY A 53 6.10 -13.06 -7.59
N HIS A 54 6.66 -12.50 -6.51
CA HIS A 54 7.61 -11.38 -6.61
C HIS A 54 8.84 -11.81 -7.39
N ASP A 55 9.26 -10.99 -8.35
CA ASP A 55 10.55 -11.18 -8.98
C ASP A 55 11.65 -10.51 -8.13
N GLY A 56 12.90 -10.92 -8.35
CA GLY A 56 14.06 -10.32 -7.68
C GLY A 56 14.49 -8.97 -8.27
N SER A 57 13.67 -8.34 -9.13
CA SER A 57 14.05 -7.10 -9.78
C SER A 57 14.09 -5.93 -8.79
N VAL A 58 14.98 -4.98 -9.05
CA VAL A 58 15.11 -3.75 -8.25
C VAL A 58 13.78 -3.00 -8.16
N LYS A 59 12.96 -3.02 -9.21
CA LYS A 59 11.64 -2.36 -9.20
C LYS A 59 10.63 -3.08 -8.32
N CYS A 60 10.56 -4.40 -8.39
CA CYS A 60 9.70 -5.18 -7.50
C CYS A 60 10.12 -4.98 -6.04
N GLN A 61 11.43 -4.95 -5.77
CA GLN A 61 11.94 -4.67 -4.43
C GLN A 61 11.57 -3.26 -3.96
N ALA A 62 11.76 -2.24 -4.80
CA ALA A 62 11.39 -0.86 -4.48
C ALA A 62 9.88 -0.71 -4.24
N PHE A 63 9.07 -1.38 -5.06
CA PHE A 63 7.62 -1.39 -4.91
C PHE A 63 7.21 -2.04 -3.57
N ARG A 64 7.78 -3.18 -3.20
CA ARG A 64 7.53 -3.84 -1.91
C ARG A 64 7.94 -2.96 -0.73
N GLN A 65 9.06 -2.26 -0.83
CA GLN A 65 9.48 -1.29 0.19
C GLN A 65 8.47 -0.15 0.31
N ALA A 66 8.01 0.42 -0.81
CA ALA A 66 6.98 1.46 -0.81
C ALA A 66 5.66 0.97 -0.20
N ALA A 67 5.23 -0.25 -0.53
CA ALA A 67 4.03 -0.87 0.04
C ALA A 67 4.17 -1.07 1.56
N SER A 68 5.33 -1.53 2.03
CA SER A 68 5.63 -1.65 3.47
C SER A 68 5.58 -0.30 4.19
N LEU A 69 6.12 0.76 3.59
CA LEU A 69 6.03 2.11 4.15
C LEU A 69 4.58 2.60 4.21
N LYS A 70 3.81 2.40 3.14
CA LYS A 70 2.38 2.76 3.09
C LYS A 70 1.58 2.03 4.16
N LYS A 71 1.86 0.73 4.39
CA LYS A 71 1.29 -0.04 5.49
C LYS A 71 1.60 0.60 6.84
N GLN A 72 2.86 0.91 7.12
CA GLN A 72 3.25 1.53 8.39
C GLN A 72 2.57 2.88 8.62
N VAL A 73 2.45 3.70 7.57
CA VAL A 73 1.72 4.98 7.64
C VAL A 73 0.24 4.74 7.97
N ALA A 74 -0.40 3.79 7.30
CA ALA A 74 -1.79 3.43 7.57
C ALA A 74 -1.98 2.89 9.00
N GLU A 75 -1.06 2.06 9.51
CA GLU A 75 -1.05 1.62 10.90
C GLU A 75 -0.92 2.78 11.89
N MET A 76 -0.10 3.79 11.57
CA MET A 76 -0.01 5.01 12.39
C MET A 76 -1.32 5.81 12.35
N VAL A 77 -1.95 5.96 11.19
CA VAL A 77 -3.25 6.64 11.06
C VAL A 77 -4.31 5.96 11.92
N THR A 78 -4.41 4.63 11.86
CA THR A 78 -5.38 3.90 12.69
C THR A 78 -5.13 4.08 14.19
N LYS A 79 -3.86 4.16 14.63
CA LYS A 79 -3.50 4.45 16.02
C LYS A 79 -3.79 5.90 16.42
N LEU A 80 -3.58 6.86 15.53
CA LEU A 80 -3.77 8.29 15.79
C LEU A 80 -5.25 8.69 15.87
N HIS A 81 -6.07 8.11 15.00
CA HIS A 81 -7.50 8.41 14.93
C HIS A 81 -8.37 7.38 15.65
N GLY A 82 -7.83 6.22 16.00
CA GLY A 82 -8.53 5.18 16.75
C GLY A 82 -8.87 5.63 18.18
N PRO A 83 -9.80 4.91 18.84
CA PRO A 83 -10.15 5.21 20.21
C PRO A 83 -8.91 5.07 21.11
N LYS A 84 -8.53 6.16 21.78
CA LYS A 84 -7.56 6.10 22.87
C LYS A 84 -8.19 5.27 23.97
N LYS A 85 -7.65 4.08 24.21
CA LYS A 85 -7.96 3.29 25.41
C LYS A 85 -7.56 4.07 26.66
#